data_AF-A0A336LX73-F1
#
_entry.id   AF-A0A336LX73-F1
#
_cell.length_a   1.000
_cell.length_b   1.000
_cell.length_c   1.000
_cell.angle_alpha   90.00
_cell.angle_beta   90.00
_cell.angle_gamma   90.00
#
_symmetry.space_group_name_H-M   'P 1'
#
loop_
_entity.id
_entity.type
_entity.pdbx_description
1 polymer ?
#
loop_
_entity_poly.entity_id
_entity_poly.type
_entity_poly.pdbx_seq_one_letter_code
_entity_poly.pdbx_strand_id
1 'polypeptide(L)'
;MSIPLVKLIVAQLGGRLGKTVVNSFSTKIHNIYRWINSDTVLKWLRADKGKFVSFRVVKIHKHTNISSWRYVPKKLNVDDIATKWRSENGVIRSKTRISNYEPIILPRSHKVSHLITQQQQVKRIIKKLEAMENNHARPPGKMM
;
A
#
# COMPACT_ATOMS: atom_id res chain seq x y z
N MET A 1 13.95 -3.59 -5.25
CA MET A 1 13.27 -3.39 -3.94
C MET A 1 12.47 -4.63 -3.60
N SER A 2 12.66 -5.23 -2.42
CA SER A 2 11.88 -6.40 -1.99
C SER A 2 10.54 -5.99 -1.34
N ILE A 3 9.53 -6.85 -1.45
CA ILE A 3 8.19 -6.63 -0.86
C ILE A 3 8.27 -6.28 0.65
N PRO A 4 9.09 -6.95 1.48
CA PRO A 4 9.22 -6.59 2.90
C PRO A 4 9.80 -5.19 3.16
N LEU A 5 10.75 -4.72 2.34
CA LEU A 5 11.34 -3.39 2.50
C LEU A 5 10.31 -2.28 2.20
N VAL A 6 9.47 -2.47 1.19
CA VAL A 6 8.36 -1.53 0.89
C VAL A 6 7.39 -1.48 2.06
N LYS A 7 7.06 -2.63 2.66
CA LYS A 7 6.17 -2.72 3.81
C LYS A 7 6.75 -2.03 5.05
N LEU A 8 8.07 -2.09 5.28
CA LEU A 8 8.75 -1.30 6.32
C LEU A 8 8.66 0.21 6.07
N ILE A 9 8.81 0.67 4.83
CA ILE A 9 8.65 2.09 4.48
C ILE A 9 7.22 2.56 4.80
N VAL A 10 6.22 1.77 4.40
CA VAL A 10 4.81 2.06 4.70
C VAL A 10 4.56 2.07 6.20
N ALA A 11 5.12 1.12 6.96
CA ALA A 11 5.02 1.09 8.42
C ALA A 11 5.64 2.33 9.08
N GLN A 12 6.78 2.80 8.59
CA GLN A 12 7.43 4.02 9.07
C GLN A 12 6.59 5.26 8.78
N LEU A 13 6.03 5.37 7.57
CA LEU A 13 5.14 6.47 7.21
C LEU A 13 3.85 6.45 8.05
N GLY A 14 3.22 5.28 8.17
CA GLY A 14 2.02 5.08 8.99
C GLY A 14 2.25 5.35 10.47
N GLY A 15 3.44 5.02 11.00
CA GLY A 15 3.83 5.36 12.37
C GLY A 15 3.91 6.88 12.61
N ARG A 16 4.52 7.62 11.67
CA ARG A 16 4.59 9.09 11.72
C ARG A 16 3.20 9.71 11.63
N LEU A 17 2.41 9.31 10.63
CA LEU A 17 1.05 9.80 10.45
C LEU A 17 0.19 9.51 11.67
N GLY A 18 0.24 8.28 12.19
CA GLY A 18 -0.50 7.89 13.39
C GLY A 18 -0.11 8.73 14.61
N LYS A 19 1.17 9.09 14.77
CA LYS A 19 1.61 10.01 15.84
C LYS A 19 1.02 11.41 15.66
N THR A 20 1.05 11.95 14.43
CA THR A 20 0.44 13.26 14.13
C THR A 20 -1.06 13.24 14.43
N VAL A 21 -1.77 12.20 14.01
CA VAL A 21 -3.20 12.03 14.26
C VAL A 21 -3.49 11.92 15.76
N VAL A 22 -2.74 11.12 16.51
CA VAL A 22 -2.91 11.01 17.97
C VAL A 22 -2.71 12.38 18.64
N ASN A 23 -1.69 13.13 18.22
CA ASN A 23 -1.38 14.44 18.77
C ASN A 23 -2.43 15.52 18.41
N SER A 24 -3.27 15.32 17.39
CA SER A 24 -4.32 16.27 17.04
C SER A 24 -5.58 16.12 17.87
N PHE A 25 -5.74 15.04 18.64
CA PHE A 25 -6.88 14.87 19.53
C PHE A 25 -6.64 15.58 20.87
N SER A 26 -7.64 16.33 21.32
CA SER A 26 -7.66 16.92 22.67
C SER A 26 -7.90 15.88 23.77
N THR A 27 -8.47 14.73 23.41
CA THR A 27 -8.76 13.62 24.34
C THR A 27 -7.65 12.58 24.34
N LYS A 28 -7.40 11.97 25.51
CA LYS A 28 -6.39 10.92 25.65
C LYS A 28 -6.80 9.65 24.88
N ILE A 29 -5.91 9.19 24.00
CA ILE A 29 -6.06 7.88 23.34
C ILE A 29 -5.36 6.82 24.19
N HIS A 30 -6.13 5.88 24.73
CA HIS A 30 -5.61 4.82 25.59
C HIS A 30 -4.97 3.67 24.82
N ASN A 31 -5.56 3.31 23.67
CA ASN A 31 -5.16 2.14 22.90
C ASN A 31 -4.96 2.50 21.43
N ILE A 32 -3.87 2.02 20.84
CA ILE A 32 -3.59 2.17 19.41
C ILE A 32 -3.19 0.79 18.89
N TYR A 33 -3.84 0.36 17.81
CA TYR A 33 -3.53 -0.89 17.11
C TYR A 33 -3.07 -0.60 15.69
N ARG A 34 -2.04 -1.30 15.24
CA ARG A 34 -1.43 -1.14 13.91
C ARG A 34 -1.34 -2.49 13.24
N TRP A 35 -1.85 -2.59 12.02
CA TRP A 35 -1.97 -3.85 11.30
C TRP A 35 -1.00 -3.89 10.12
N ILE A 36 -0.32 -5.03 9.97
CA ILE A 36 0.57 -5.27 8.82
C ILE A 36 0.35 -6.67 8.25
N ASN A 37 0.24 -6.78 6.92
CA ASN A 37 0.03 -8.06 6.22
C ASN A 37 1.32 -8.76 5.82
N SER A 38 2.38 -8.59 6.59
CA SER A 38 3.66 -9.25 6.36
C SER A 38 4.19 -9.80 7.68
N ASP A 39 4.15 -11.13 7.80
CA ASP A 39 4.72 -11.85 8.95
C ASP A 39 6.22 -11.58 9.09
N THR A 40 6.96 -11.56 7.98
CA THR A 40 8.38 -11.19 7.94
C THR A 40 8.63 -9.81 8.55
N VAL A 41 7.85 -8.79 8.16
CA VAL A 41 8.03 -7.44 8.71
C VAL A 41 7.62 -7.39 10.18
N LEU A 42 6.56 -8.09 10.58
CA LEU A 42 6.17 -8.15 11.98
C LEU A 42 7.26 -8.81 12.84
N LYS A 43 7.88 -9.88 12.34
CA LYS A 43 9.04 -10.53 12.99
C LYS A 43 10.22 -9.57 13.09
N TRP A 44 10.54 -8.81 12.04
CA TRP A 44 11.59 -7.78 12.10
C TRP A 44 11.26 -6.65 13.06
N LEU A 45 10.00 -6.24 13.16
CA LEU A 45 9.60 -5.23 14.14
C LEU A 45 9.76 -5.72 15.58
N ARG A 46 9.69 -7.03 15.81
CA ARG A 46 9.83 -7.71 17.11
C ARG A 46 11.23 -8.16 17.45
N ALA A 47 12.08 -8.35 16.44
CA ALA A 47 13.43 -8.87 16.59
C ALA A 47 14.47 -7.74 16.56
N ASP A 48 15.61 -7.98 17.18
CA ASP A 48 16.76 -7.09 17.15
C ASP A 48 17.79 -7.58 16.11
N LYS A 49 17.51 -7.40 14.80
CA LYS A 49 18.39 -7.94 13.74
C LYS A 49 18.67 -6.98 12.56
N GLY A 50 19.97 -6.85 12.25
CA GLY A 50 20.57 -6.49 10.95
C GLY A 50 20.62 -4.99 10.58
N LYS A 51 21.81 -4.44 10.27
CA LYS A 51 22.09 -2.99 10.09
C LYS A 51 21.13 -2.18 9.19
N PHE A 52 20.66 -2.74 8.07
CA PHE A 52 19.77 -2.01 7.13
C PHE A 52 18.28 -2.05 7.52
N VAL A 53 17.83 -3.18 8.08
CA VAL A 53 16.46 -3.34 8.60
C VAL A 53 16.34 -2.62 9.94
N SER A 54 17.37 -2.73 10.80
CA SER A 54 17.42 -2.14 12.13
C SER A 54 17.24 -0.64 12.10
N PHE A 55 17.88 0.10 11.18
CA PHE A 55 17.70 1.56 11.12
C PHE A 55 16.24 1.97 10.86
N ARG A 56 15.51 1.23 10.02
CA ARG A 56 14.08 1.51 9.78
C ARG A 56 13.22 1.07 10.96
N VAL A 57 13.52 -0.08 11.56
CA VAL A 57 12.83 -0.57 12.76
C VAL A 57 12.98 0.44 13.91
N VAL A 58 14.18 0.96 14.15
CA VAL A 58 14.44 2.03 15.14
C VAL A 58 13.60 3.28 14.84
N LYS A 59 13.52 3.71 13.58
CA LYS A 59 12.65 4.84 13.20
C LYS A 59 11.17 4.56 13.44
N ILE A 60 10.71 3.33 13.25
CA ILE A 60 9.33 2.92 13.52
C ILE A 60 9.07 2.91 15.03
N HIS A 61 9.98 2.35 15.83
CA HIS A 61 9.89 2.32 17.29
C HIS A 61 9.91 3.73 17.91
N LYS A 62 10.59 4.71 17.31
CA LYS A 62 10.54 6.12 17.74
C LYS A 62 9.12 6.72 17.73
N HIS A 63 8.22 6.19 16.92
CA HIS A 63 6.86 6.74 16.74
C HIS A 63 5.76 5.78 17.18
N THR A 64 6.08 4.52 17.49
CA THR A 64 5.09 3.48 17.73
C THR A 64 5.57 2.52 18.81
N ASN A 65 4.64 1.98 19.59
CA ASN A 65 4.95 0.88 20.50
C ASN A 65 4.94 -0.45 19.74
N ILE A 66 5.97 -1.27 19.91
CA ILE A 66 6.08 -2.63 19.34
C ILE A 66 4.86 -3.49 19.68
N SER A 67 4.31 -3.35 20.88
CA SER A 67 3.13 -4.07 21.37
C SER A 67 1.83 -3.63 20.70
N SER A 68 1.83 -2.55 19.91
CA SER A 68 0.67 -2.13 19.11
C SER A 68 0.56 -2.84 17.76
N TRP A 69 1.62 -3.52 17.31
CA TRP A 69 1.66 -4.13 15.98
C TRP A 69 1.03 -5.53 15.97
N ARG A 70 0.17 -5.78 14.98
CA ARG A 70 -0.57 -7.03 14.78
C ARG A 70 -0.42 -7.49 13.34
N TYR A 71 -0.39 -8.81 13.16
CA TYR A 71 -0.52 -9.39 11.83
C TYR A 71 -1.97 -9.30 11.38
N VAL A 72 -2.19 -8.91 10.12
CA VAL A 72 -3.50 -9.03 9.47
C VAL A 72 -3.37 -9.95 8.25
N PRO A 73 -4.18 -11.01 8.13
CA PRO A 73 -4.21 -11.82 6.91
C PRO A 73 -4.49 -10.96 5.67
N LYS A 74 -3.85 -11.29 4.55
CA LYS A 74 -3.98 -10.52 3.30
C LYS A 74 -5.45 -10.29 2.88
N LYS A 75 -6.33 -11.27 3.09
CA LYS A 75 -7.76 -11.16 2.76
C LYS A 75 -8.48 -10.08 3.58
N LEU A 76 -8.05 -9.85 4.81
CA LEU A 76 -8.62 -8.86 5.74
C LEU A 76 -7.89 -7.52 5.72
N ASN A 77 -6.75 -7.42 5.03
CA ASN A 77 -6.01 -6.17 4.98
C ASN A 77 -6.69 -5.17 4.05
N VAL A 78 -6.96 -3.99 4.60
CA VAL A 78 -7.57 -2.84 3.91
C VAL A 78 -6.55 -2.02 3.12
N ASP A 79 -5.29 -2.46 2.99
CA ASP A 79 -4.26 -1.76 2.22
C ASP A 79 -4.61 -1.61 0.74
N ASP A 80 -5.38 -2.55 0.20
CA ASP A 80 -5.97 -2.45 -1.12
C ASP A 80 -6.79 -1.17 -1.28
N ILE A 81 -7.44 -0.69 -0.21
CA ILE A 81 -8.26 0.53 -0.25
C ILE A 81 -7.40 1.74 -0.66
N ALA A 82 -6.21 1.83 -0.10
CA ALA A 82 -5.29 2.94 -0.36
C ALA A 82 -4.42 2.75 -1.61
N THR A 83 -4.39 1.55 -2.20
CA THR A 83 -3.39 1.20 -3.24
C THR A 83 -4.02 0.76 -4.56
N LYS A 84 -5.27 0.32 -4.57
CA LYS A 84 -5.96 -0.19 -5.76
C LYS A 84 -7.15 0.69 -6.11
N TRP A 85 -6.95 1.49 -7.13
CA TRP A 85 -7.93 2.48 -7.57
C TRP A 85 -8.40 2.19 -8.99
N ARG A 86 -9.64 2.52 -9.28
CA ARG A 86 -10.20 2.51 -10.64
C ARG A 86 -10.90 3.83 -10.89
N SER A 87 -10.71 4.38 -12.09
CA SER A 87 -11.57 5.45 -12.58
C SER A 87 -12.82 4.82 -13.17
N GLU A 88 -13.99 5.27 -12.69
CA GLU A 88 -15.30 4.81 -13.12
C GLU A 88 -16.25 6.01 -13.19
N ASN A 89 -16.82 6.27 -14.37
CA ASN A 89 -17.83 7.32 -14.60
C ASN A 89 -17.52 8.69 -13.98
N GLY A 90 -16.26 9.16 -14.07
CA GLY A 90 -15.93 10.48 -13.51
C GLY A 90 -15.46 10.46 -12.05
N VAL A 91 -15.38 9.29 -11.42
CA VAL A 91 -15.07 9.14 -9.99
C VAL A 91 -13.92 8.16 -9.82
N ILE A 92 -13.07 8.38 -8.82
CA ILE A 92 -12.09 7.37 -8.39
C ILE A 92 -12.73 6.52 -7.29
N ARG A 93 -12.89 5.24 -7.59
CA ARG A 93 -13.33 4.23 -6.63
C ARG A 93 -12.15 3.39 -6.21
N SER A 94 -12.13 3.05 -4.92
CA SER A 94 -11.20 2.05 -4.45
C SER A 94 -11.73 0.65 -4.73
N LYS A 95 -10.92 -0.21 -5.34
CA LYS A 95 -11.24 -1.64 -5.46
C LYS A 95 -10.78 -2.35 -4.19
N THR A 96 -11.74 -2.63 -3.32
CA THR A 96 -11.48 -3.25 -2.02
C THR A 96 -11.79 -4.75 -2.08
N ARG A 97 -11.33 -5.50 -1.07
CA ARG A 97 -11.73 -6.90 -0.87
C ARG A 97 -12.98 -7.05 0.00
N ILE A 98 -13.44 -5.95 0.60
CA ILE A 98 -14.63 -5.94 1.45
C ILE A 98 -15.83 -5.92 0.50
N SER A 99 -16.63 -6.99 0.55
CA SER A 99 -17.85 -7.09 -0.23
C SER A 99 -18.78 -5.91 0.10
N ASN A 100 -19.37 -5.31 -0.93
CA ASN A 100 -20.30 -4.18 -0.84
C ASN A 100 -19.72 -2.88 -0.26
N TYR A 101 -18.40 -2.76 -0.10
CA TYR A 101 -17.75 -1.51 0.30
C TYR A 101 -17.20 -0.76 -0.92
N GLU A 102 -17.91 0.31 -1.31
CA GLU A 102 -17.55 1.19 -2.42
C GLU A 102 -17.23 2.62 -1.94
N PRO A 103 -16.04 2.86 -1.38
CA PRO A 103 -15.67 4.21 -0.99
C PRO A 103 -15.40 5.04 -2.25
N ILE A 104 -16.19 6.10 -2.43
CA ILE A 104 -15.91 7.21 -3.33
C ILE A 104 -14.90 8.10 -2.62
N ILE A 105 -13.67 8.16 -3.13
CA ILE A 105 -12.61 8.84 -2.38
C ILE A 105 -12.40 10.28 -2.86
N LEU A 106 -12.61 10.61 -4.14
CA LEU A 106 -12.55 11.99 -4.62
C LEU A 106 -13.33 12.22 -5.94
N PRO A 107 -13.93 13.41 -6.15
CA PRO A 107 -14.40 13.87 -7.46
C PRO A 107 -13.25 14.05 -8.47
N ARG A 108 -13.48 13.87 -9.78
CA ARG A 108 -12.46 14.10 -10.84
C ARG A 108 -11.93 15.54 -10.89
N SER A 109 -12.71 16.51 -10.45
CA SER A 109 -12.31 17.92 -10.37
C SER A 109 -11.19 18.16 -9.36
N HIS A 110 -11.00 17.25 -8.40
CA HIS A 110 -9.94 17.38 -7.42
C HIS A 110 -8.58 17.10 -8.06
N LYS A 111 -7.60 17.99 -7.84
CA LYS A 111 -6.25 17.93 -8.45
C LYS A 111 -5.57 16.57 -8.25
N VAL A 112 -5.73 15.98 -7.06
CA VAL A 112 -5.18 14.64 -6.74
C VAL A 112 -5.80 13.54 -7.60
N SER A 113 -7.11 13.60 -7.89
CA SER A 113 -7.79 12.64 -8.77
C SER A 113 -7.27 12.69 -10.19
N HIS A 114 -7.01 13.91 -10.69
CA HIS A 114 -6.47 14.12 -12.03
C HIS A 114 -5.08 13.46 -12.17
N LEU A 115 -4.19 13.72 -11.22
CA LEU A 115 -2.82 13.18 -11.22
C LEU A 115 -2.81 11.64 -11.12
N ILE A 116 -3.64 11.06 -10.26
CA ILE A 116 -3.76 9.59 -10.12
C ILE A 116 -4.29 8.97 -11.42
N THR A 117 -5.30 9.60 -12.05
CA THR A 117 -5.90 9.09 -13.29
C THR A 117 -4.89 9.10 -14.43
N GLN A 118 -4.14 10.19 -14.61
CA GLN A 118 -3.08 10.28 -15.61
C GLN A 118 -2.02 9.19 -15.40
N GLN A 119 -1.54 9.01 -14.16
CA GLN A 119 -0.53 7.99 -13.87
C GLN A 119 -1.03 6.56 -14.20
N GLN A 120 -2.32 6.27 -13.97
CA GLN A 120 -2.89 4.97 -14.33
C GLN A 120 -3.02 4.78 -15.84
N GLN A 121 -3.41 5.82 -16.58
CA GLN A 121 -3.49 5.76 -18.04
C GLN A 121 -2.12 5.44 -18.64
N VAL A 122 -1.07 6.14 -18.18
CA VAL A 122 0.31 5.88 -18.62
C VAL A 122 0.72 4.43 -18.33
N LYS A 123 0.48 3.93 -17.11
CA LYS A 123 0.78 2.52 -16.76
C LYS A 123 0.04 1.51 -17.63
N ARG A 124 -1.21 1.79 -18.02
CA ARG A 124 -1.98 0.92 -18.92
C ARG A 124 -1.42 0.92 -20.33
N ILE A 125 -1.00 2.08 -20.85
CA ILE A 125 -0.37 2.20 -22.16
C ILE A 125 0.93 1.41 -22.19
N ILE A 126 1.81 1.62 -21.22
CA ILE A 126 3.09 0.90 -21.10
C ILE A 126 2.83 -0.62 -21.09
N LYS A 127 1.92 -1.09 -20.24
CA LYS A 127 1.60 -2.52 -20.16
C LYS A 127 1.03 -3.09 -21.47
N LYS A 128 0.27 -2.30 -22.23
CA LYS A 128 -0.23 -2.71 -23.56
C LYS A 128 0.91 -2.81 -24.57
N LEU A 129 1.84 -1.84 -24.58
CA LEU A 129 3.01 -1.84 -25.45
C LEU A 129 3.91 -3.05 -25.15
N GLU A 130 4.20 -3.31 -23.86
CA GLU A 130 4.95 -4.49 -23.42
C GLU A 130 4.27 -5.80 -23.86
N ALA A 131 2.94 -5.89 -23.78
CA ALA A 131 2.20 -7.06 -24.23
C ALA A 131 2.25 -7.26 -25.76
N MET A 132 2.25 -6.16 -26.54
CA MET A 132 2.39 -6.20 -27.99
C MET A 132 3.79 -6.66 -28.41
N GLU A 133 4.82 -6.16 -27.74
CA GLU A 133 6.22 -6.53 -28.00
C GLU A 133 6.46 -8.02 -27.70
N ASN A 134 5.92 -8.54 -26.59
CA ASN A 134 6.00 -9.96 -26.25
C ASN A 134 5.21 -10.88 -27.19
N ASN A 135 4.13 -10.38 -27.82
CA ASN A 135 3.37 -11.14 -28.81
C ASN A 135 4.07 -11.18 -30.18
N HIS A 136 4.82 -10.15 -30.56
CA HIS A 136 5.64 -10.16 -31.78
C HIS A 136 6.92 -11.00 -31.64
N ALA A 137 7.38 -11.29 -30.41
CA ALA A 137 8.55 -12.12 -30.15
C ALA A 137 8.30 -13.65 -30.20
N ARG A 138 7.06 -14.11 -30.45
CA ARG A 138 6.78 -15.54 -30.70
C ARG A 138 7.04 -15.88 -32.17
N PRO A 139 8.04 -16.72 -32.50
CA PRO A 139 8.24 -17.14 -33.88
C PRO A 139 7.02 -17.95 -34.35
N PRO A 140 6.63 -17.84 -35.64
CA PRO A 140 5.53 -18.64 -36.17
C PRO A 140 5.89 -20.13 -36.03
N GLY A 141 5.04 -20.87 -35.34
CA GLY A 141 5.19 -22.31 -35.18
C GLY A 141 5.24 -22.99 -36.54
N LYS A 142 6.19 -23.91 -36.72
CA LYS A 142 6.25 -24.83 -37.85
C LYS A 142 4.87 -25.49 -38.03
N MET A 143 4.20 -25.21 -39.15
CA MET A 143 3.12 -26.05 -39.65
C MET A 143 3.76 -27.37 -40.10
N MET A 144 3.27 -28.49 -39.56
CA MET A 144 3.42 -29.82 -40.15
C MET A 144 2.63 -29.91 -41.45
#